data_AF-A0A7I7ZYT2-F1
#
_entry.id   AF-A0A7I7ZYT2-F1
#
_cell.length_a   1.000
_cell.length_b   1.000
_cell.length_c   1.000
_cell.angle_alpha   90.00
_cell.angle_beta   90.00
_cell.angle_gamma   90.00
#
_symmetry.space_group_name_H-M   'P 1'
#
loop_
_entity.id
_entity.type
_entity.pdbx_description
1 polymer ?
#
loop_
_entity_poly.entity_id
_entity_poly.type
_entity_poly.pdbx_seq_one_letter_code
_entity_poly.pdbx_strand_id
1 'polypeptide(L)'
;MVTTSDVHGLRTKMARLLDRSLEQSTCETQLEVYDRIVDQLVADEARILRALSDGTTSPLVNVYSQARWWSMPRAVLTNTSLIGRTAGVGLPAMAPTYVANLLRLGLVEIGPQTDGSEPGYEVLMAEPSVMRAIADAQQARQSARVEKLSLRLSDFGRELWTTAMGGR
;
A
#
# COMPACT_ATOMS: atom_id res chain seq x y z
N MET A 1 -19.56 13.50 -26.15
CA MET A 1 -19.00 14.57 -27.01
C MET A 1 -18.44 15.62 -26.06
N VAL A 2 -17.12 15.72 -25.92
CA VAL A 2 -16.47 16.72 -25.03
C VAL A 2 -16.64 18.09 -25.66
N THR A 3 -17.14 19.08 -24.93
CA THR A 3 -17.40 20.41 -25.50
C THR A 3 -16.13 21.27 -25.45
N THR A 4 -15.99 22.22 -26.38
CA THR A 4 -14.85 23.15 -26.45
C THR A 4 -14.66 23.96 -25.15
N SER A 5 -15.73 24.16 -24.38
CA SER A 5 -15.71 24.79 -23.06
C SER A 5 -15.02 23.93 -22.00
N ASP A 6 -15.19 22.61 -22.03
CA ASP A 6 -14.54 21.67 -21.11
C ASP A 6 -13.02 21.64 -21.34
N VAL A 7 -12.61 21.69 -22.62
CA VAL A 7 -11.20 21.75 -23.02
C VAL A 7 -10.56 23.07 -22.59
N HIS A 8 -11.28 24.19 -22.71
CA HIS A 8 -10.79 25.50 -22.26
C HIS A 8 -10.60 25.53 -20.73
N GLY A 9 -11.58 25.04 -19.97
CA GLY A 9 -11.49 24.97 -18.51
C GLY A 9 -10.34 24.09 -18.00
N LEU A 10 -10.06 22.95 -18.65
CA LEU A 10 -8.91 22.11 -18.33
C LEU A 10 -7.58 22.82 -18.64
N ARG A 11 -7.48 23.49 -19.81
CA ARG A 11 -6.28 24.24 -20.19
C ARG A 11 -6.01 25.39 -19.22
N THR A 12 -7.03 26.10 -18.76
CA THR A 12 -6.89 27.15 -17.74
C THR A 12 -6.43 26.59 -16.40
N LYS A 13 -6.97 25.45 -15.95
CA LYS A 13 -6.50 24.78 -14.73
C LYS A 13 -5.03 24.35 -14.86
N MET A 14 -4.64 23.78 -15.99
CA MET A 14 -3.26 23.37 -16.26
C MET A 14 -2.31 24.58 -16.31
N ALA A 15 -2.69 25.66 -16.98
CA ALA A 15 -1.88 26.88 -17.04
C ALA A 15 -1.62 27.45 -15.63
N ARG A 16 -2.65 27.51 -14.77
CA ARG A 16 -2.49 27.96 -13.38
C ARG A 16 -1.56 27.05 -12.56
N LEU A 17 -1.56 25.74 -12.80
CA LEU A 17 -0.61 24.83 -12.13
C LEU A 17 0.82 25.10 -12.58
N LEU A 18 1.04 25.36 -13.86
CA LEU A 18 2.36 25.67 -14.42
C LEU A 18 2.87 27.03 -13.93
N ASP A 19 2.02 28.06 -13.91
CA ASP A 19 2.37 29.38 -13.40
C ASP A 19 2.79 29.30 -11.92
N ARG A 20 2.01 28.60 -11.10
CA ARG A 20 2.32 28.41 -9.68
C ARG A 20 3.61 27.62 -9.46
N SER A 21 3.91 26.65 -10.32
CA SER A 21 5.16 25.88 -10.28
C SER A 21 6.40 26.74 -10.54
N LEU A 22 6.27 27.91 -11.18
CA LEU A 22 7.38 28.84 -11.42
C LEU A 22 7.65 29.75 -10.20
N GLU A 23 6.64 29.94 -9.35
CA GLU A 23 6.69 30.86 -8.21
C GLU A 23 7.00 30.14 -6.88
N GLN A 24 6.67 28.86 -6.76
CA GLN A 24 6.88 28.09 -5.53
C GLN A 24 8.34 27.72 -5.31
N SER A 25 8.80 27.87 -4.08
CA SER A 25 10.05 27.25 -3.65
C SER A 25 9.92 25.72 -3.62
N THR A 26 11.05 25.01 -3.70
CA THR A 26 11.09 23.54 -3.59
C THR A 26 10.46 23.04 -2.29
N CYS A 27 10.65 23.79 -1.18
CA CYS A 27 10.08 23.48 0.12
C CYS A 27 8.54 23.61 0.15
N GLU A 28 7.99 24.68 -0.41
CA GLU A 28 6.53 24.88 -0.49
C GLU A 28 5.86 23.84 -1.39
N THR A 29 6.51 23.48 -2.49
CA THR A 29 6.02 22.43 -3.39
C THR A 29 5.98 21.06 -2.69
N GLN A 30 7.00 20.76 -1.88
CA GLN A 30 7.08 19.50 -1.13
C GLN A 30 5.99 19.39 -0.05
N LEU A 31 5.76 20.46 0.71
CA LEU A 31 4.67 20.52 1.70
C LEU A 31 3.29 20.39 1.04
N GLU A 32 3.07 21.02 -0.12
CA GLU A 32 1.80 20.88 -0.86
C GLU A 32 1.57 19.44 -1.33
N VAL A 33 2.62 18.72 -1.75
CA VAL A 33 2.52 17.30 -2.12
C VAL A 33 2.12 16.46 -0.90
N TYR A 34 2.76 16.67 0.25
CA TYR A 34 2.45 15.94 1.48
C TYR A 34 1.02 16.20 1.96
N ASP A 35 0.59 17.46 1.96
CA ASP A 35 -0.76 17.86 2.34
C ASP A 35 -1.83 17.11 1.52
N ARG A 36 -1.70 17.12 0.19
CA ARG A 36 -2.63 16.41 -0.70
C ARG A 36 -2.61 14.89 -0.52
N ILE A 37 -1.51 14.32 -0.07
CA ILE A 37 -1.42 12.88 0.19
C ILE A 37 -2.09 12.54 1.51
N VAL A 38 -1.83 13.33 2.56
CA VAL A 38 -2.44 13.15 3.88
C VAL A 38 -3.96 13.30 3.79
N ASP A 39 -4.47 14.22 2.96
CA ASP A 39 -5.90 14.39 2.69
C ASP A 39 -6.59 13.16 2.08
N GLN A 40 -5.83 12.25 1.47
CA GLN A 40 -6.35 11.00 0.91
C GLN A 40 -6.33 9.83 1.90
N LEU A 41 -5.69 9.99 3.06
CA LEU A 41 -5.53 8.92 4.04
C LEU A 41 -6.74 8.82 4.97
N VAL A 42 -7.10 7.57 5.30
CA VAL A 42 -7.99 7.32 6.43
C VAL A 42 -7.21 7.14 7.72
N ALA A 43 -7.89 7.29 8.87
CA ALA A 43 -7.26 7.16 10.18
C ALA A 43 -6.56 5.81 10.40
N ASP A 44 -7.12 4.71 9.88
CA ASP A 44 -6.52 3.37 9.98
C ASP A 44 -5.23 3.24 9.14
N GLU A 45 -5.14 3.92 8.00
CA GLU A 45 -3.93 3.96 7.18
C GLU A 45 -2.82 4.77 7.86
N ALA A 46 -3.18 5.88 8.50
CA ALA A 46 -2.24 6.66 9.31
C ALA A 46 -1.70 5.83 10.50
N ARG A 47 -2.52 4.97 11.12
CA ARG A 47 -2.06 4.02 12.16
C ARG A 47 -1.04 3.02 11.61
N ILE A 48 -1.28 2.50 10.40
CA ILE A 48 -0.34 1.60 9.73
C ILE A 48 1.00 2.31 9.48
N LEU A 49 0.98 3.54 8.97
CA LEU A 49 2.21 4.33 8.77
C LEU A 49 2.98 4.54 10.06
N ARG A 50 2.28 4.88 11.15
CA ARG A 50 2.87 4.99 12.49
C ARG A 50 3.55 3.69 12.95
N ALA A 51 2.92 2.55 12.71
CA ALA A 51 3.48 1.27 13.13
C ALA A 51 4.75 0.88 12.34
N LEU A 52 4.90 1.40 11.12
CA LEU A 52 6.05 1.15 10.25
C LEU A 52 7.13 2.25 10.34
N SER A 53 6.86 3.38 11.02
CA SER A 53 7.76 4.54 11.03
C SER A 53 9.12 4.24 11.64
N ASP A 54 9.17 3.34 12.61
CA ASP A 54 10.38 2.99 13.37
C ASP A 54 11.32 2.08 12.58
N GLY A 55 11.07 1.88 11.28
CA GLY A 55 11.83 0.96 10.42
C GLY A 55 11.40 -0.49 10.56
N THR A 56 10.33 -0.75 11.31
CA THR A 56 9.77 -2.10 11.45
C THR A 56 9.24 -2.58 10.11
N THR A 57 9.47 -3.86 9.84
CA THR A 57 8.99 -4.54 8.65
C THR A 57 7.92 -5.55 9.06
N SER A 58 6.81 -5.60 8.32
CA SER A 58 5.71 -6.53 8.58
C SER A 58 5.71 -7.66 7.54
N PRO A 59 5.52 -8.93 7.94
CA PRO A 59 5.35 -10.02 6.99
C PRO A 59 4.09 -9.80 6.15
N LEU A 60 4.20 -10.09 4.86
CA LEU A 60 3.13 -9.97 3.87
C LEU A 60 3.08 -11.26 3.04
N VAL A 61 1.88 -11.73 2.74
CA VAL A 61 1.65 -12.89 1.91
C VAL A 61 0.67 -12.58 0.80
N ASN A 62 1.00 -13.03 -0.40
CA ASN A 62 0.11 -13.10 -1.54
C ASN A 62 -0.14 -14.57 -1.91
N VAL A 63 -1.39 -14.91 -2.20
CA VAL A 63 -1.80 -16.24 -2.66
C VAL A 63 -2.33 -16.13 -4.07
N TYR A 64 -1.76 -16.93 -4.95
CA TYR A 64 -2.15 -17.02 -6.35
C TYR A 64 -2.63 -18.43 -6.67
N SER A 65 -3.58 -18.49 -7.58
CA SER A 65 -4.06 -19.71 -8.19
C SER A 65 -3.57 -19.77 -9.62
N GLN A 66 -2.93 -20.88 -9.99
CA GLN A 66 -2.39 -21.07 -11.32
C GLN A 66 -2.92 -22.37 -11.93
N ALA A 67 -3.73 -22.24 -12.98
CA ALA A 67 -4.41 -23.39 -13.58
C ALA A 67 -3.44 -24.38 -14.22
N ARG A 68 -2.38 -23.86 -14.86
CA ARG A 68 -1.30 -24.65 -15.50
C ARG A 68 0.01 -23.90 -15.40
N TRP A 69 1.15 -24.61 -15.42
CA TRP A 69 2.48 -24.02 -15.22
C TRP A 69 2.86 -22.90 -16.21
N TRP A 70 2.27 -22.89 -17.42
CA TRP A 70 2.46 -21.85 -18.43
C TRP A 70 1.42 -20.71 -18.39
N SER A 71 0.36 -20.86 -17.59
CA SER A 71 -0.70 -19.86 -17.48
C SER A 71 -0.32 -18.77 -16.48
N MET A 72 -0.79 -17.55 -16.72
CA MET A 72 -0.59 -16.45 -15.80
C MET A 72 -1.29 -16.74 -14.45
N PRO A 73 -0.59 -16.61 -13.32
CA PRO A 73 -1.19 -16.82 -12.01
C PRO A 73 -2.25 -15.74 -11.74
N ARG A 74 -3.42 -16.17 -11.26
CA ARG A 74 -4.50 -15.27 -10.82
C ARG A 74 -4.37 -15.02 -9.32
N ALA A 75 -4.32 -13.76 -8.91
CA ALA A 75 -4.37 -13.40 -7.51
C ALA A 75 -5.71 -13.86 -6.87
N VAL A 76 -5.62 -14.61 -5.78
CA VAL A 76 -6.77 -15.02 -4.94
C VAL A 76 -6.82 -14.15 -3.69
N LEU A 77 -5.64 -13.87 -3.11
CA LEU A 77 -5.48 -13.02 -1.94
C LEU A 77 -4.21 -12.20 -2.11
N THR A 78 -4.29 -10.89 -1.86
CA THR A 78 -3.17 -9.97 -1.99
C THR A 78 -3.04 -9.09 -0.77
N ASN A 79 -1.83 -8.57 -0.53
CA ASN A 79 -1.53 -7.58 0.51
C ASN A 79 -1.94 -8.00 1.92
N THR A 80 -1.99 -9.32 2.17
CA THR A 80 -2.38 -9.82 3.49
C THR A 80 -1.18 -9.77 4.40
N SER A 81 -1.30 -9.03 5.50
CA SER A 81 -0.20 -8.77 6.41
C SER A 81 -0.72 -8.70 7.85
N LEU A 82 0.15 -8.98 8.81
CA LEU A 82 -0.14 -8.80 10.23
C LEU A 82 -0.27 -7.33 10.65
N ILE A 83 0.12 -6.39 9.77
CA ILE A 83 0.20 -4.96 10.07
C ILE A 83 -1.10 -4.36 10.58
N GLY A 84 -2.26 -4.84 10.11
CA GLY A 84 -3.55 -4.34 10.59
C GLY A 84 -3.73 -4.56 12.10
N ARG A 85 -3.32 -5.72 12.60
CA ARG A 85 -3.40 -6.03 14.04
C ARG A 85 -2.33 -5.30 14.83
N THR A 86 -1.09 -5.30 14.36
CA THR A 86 0.02 -4.66 15.10
C THR A 86 -0.13 -3.14 15.15
N ALA A 87 -0.73 -2.53 14.12
CA ALA A 87 -1.06 -1.11 14.09
C ALA A 87 -2.34 -0.74 14.86
N GLY A 88 -3.10 -1.73 15.33
CA GLY A 88 -4.36 -1.49 16.04
C GLY A 88 -5.41 -0.77 15.19
N VAL A 89 -5.55 -1.14 13.91
CA VAL A 89 -6.58 -0.56 13.03
C VAL A 89 -7.98 -0.96 13.51
N GLY A 90 -8.97 -0.09 13.30
CA GLY A 90 -10.36 -0.34 13.72
C GLY A 90 -11.00 -1.53 12.99
N LEU A 91 -10.67 -1.72 11.71
CA LEU A 91 -11.20 -2.82 10.88
C LEU A 91 -10.07 -3.69 10.32
N PRO A 92 -9.57 -4.70 11.06
CA PRO A 92 -8.47 -5.55 10.60
C PRO A 92 -8.74 -6.29 9.29
N ALA A 93 -10.01 -6.60 9.01
CA ALA A 93 -10.42 -7.24 7.74
C ALA A 93 -10.15 -6.35 6.51
N MET A 94 -10.09 -5.03 6.68
CA MET A 94 -9.78 -4.06 5.61
C MET A 94 -8.27 -3.84 5.43
N ALA A 95 -7.41 -4.47 6.25
CA ALA A 95 -5.97 -4.28 6.17
C ALA A 95 -5.38 -4.49 4.76
N PRO A 96 -5.80 -5.50 3.97
CA PRO A 96 -5.33 -5.63 2.59
C PRO A 96 -5.67 -4.43 1.69
N THR A 97 -6.84 -3.81 1.90
CA THR A 97 -7.30 -2.63 1.16
C THR A 97 -6.51 -1.39 1.56
N TYR A 98 -6.27 -1.20 2.86
CA TYR A 98 -5.44 -0.11 3.37
C TYR A 98 -4.00 -0.21 2.82
N VAL A 99 -3.41 -1.42 2.85
CA VAL A 99 -2.08 -1.66 2.26
C VAL A 99 -2.08 -1.38 0.76
N ALA A 100 -3.13 -1.79 0.02
CA ALA A 100 -3.23 -1.50 -1.40
C ALA A 100 -3.27 0.01 -1.70
N ASN A 101 -4.01 0.79 -0.92
CA ASN A 101 -4.06 2.25 -1.09
C ASN A 101 -2.73 2.91 -0.71
N LEU A 102 -2.09 2.48 0.37
CA LEU A 102 -0.77 2.97 0.76
C LEU A 102 0.30 2.68 -0.30
N LEU A 103 0.24 1.51 -0.95
CA LEU A 103 1.11 1.16 -2.09
C LEU A 103 0.83 2.07 -3.29
N ARG A 104 -0.46 2.31 -3.60
CA ARG A 104 -0.88 3.23 -4.67
C ARG A 104 -0.38 4.66 -4.44
N LEU A 105 -0.36 5.10 -3.18
CA LEU A 105 0.16 6.41 -2.78
C LEU A 105 1.70 6.45 -2.68
N GLY A 106 2.38 5.29 -2.82
CA GLY A 106 3.83 5.19 -2.74
C GLY A 106 4.41 5.37 -1.33
N LEU A 107 3.59 5.25 -0.28
CA LEU A 107 4.00 5.47 1.12
C LEU A 107 4.60 4.23 1.77
N VAL A 108 4.28 3.06 1.22
CA VAL A 108 4.84 1.77 1.62
C VAL A 108 5.33 1.05 0.38
N GLU A 109 6.21 0.08 0.58
CA GLU A 109 6.76 -0.75 -0.47
C GLU A 109 6.82 -2.21 -0.04
N ILE A 110 6.79 -3.09 -1.05
CA ILE A 110 6.91 -4.54 -0.85
C ILE A 110 8.34 -4.96 -1.20
N GLY A 111 9.00 -5.60 -0.23
CA GLY A 111 10.33 -6.18 -0.41
C GLY A 111 10.31 -7.71 -0.44
N PRO A 112 11.48 -8.35 -0.65
CA PRO A 112 11.62 -9.80 -0.48
C PRO A 112 11.36 -10.21 0.97
N GLN A 113 11.17 -11.50 1.21
CA GLN A 113 11.09 -12.05 2.56
C GLN A 113 12.30 -11.59 3.40
N THR A 114 12.03 -11.10 4.61
CA THR A 114 13.06 -10.69 5.58
C THR A 114 13.42 -11.85 6.50
N ASP A 115 14.72 -12.03 6.73
CA ASP A 115 15.26 -13.02 7.67
C ASP A 115 14.83 -12.69 9.11
N GLY A 116 14.51 -13.71 9.91
CA GLY A 116 14.10 -13.53 11.32
C GLY A 116 12.62 -13.21 11.53
N SER A 117 11.83 -13.13 10.44
CA SER A 117 10.38 -12.91 10.49
C SER A 117 9.56 -14.21 10.38
N GLU A 118 10.20 -15.38 10.51
CA GLU A 118 9.59 -16.71 10.39
C GLU A 118 8.36 -16.89 11.29
N PRO A 119 8.40 -16.52 12.59
CA PRO A 119 7.22 -16.64 13.46
C PRO A 119 6.04 -15.82 12.94
N GLY A 120 6.30 -14.66 12.36
CA GLY A 120 5.27 -13.81 11.77
C GLY A 120 4.63 -14.44 10.53
N TYR A 121 5.41 -15.08 9.66
CA TYR A 121 4.84 -15.81 8.53
C TYR A 121 4.07 -17.05 8.97
N GLU A 122 4.49 -17.77 10.01
CA GLU A 122 3.74 -18.91 10.54
C GLU A 122 2.36 -18.48 11.03
N VAL A 123 2.28 -17.41 11.81
CA VAL A 123 1.01 -16.81 12.25
C VAL A 123 0.16 -16.41 11.05
N LEU A 124 0.75 -15.75 10.06
CA LEU A 124 0.04 -15.29 8.86
C LEU A 124 -0.50 -16.46 8.02
N MET A 125 0.26 -17.54 7.90
CA MET A 125 -0.15 -18.76 7.19
C MET A 125 -1.27 -19.52 7.91
N ALA A 126 -1.35 -19.39 9.23
CA ALA A 126 -2.42 -19.94 10.05
C ALA A 126 -3.70 -19.07 10.05
N GLU A 127 -3.69 -17.90 9.40
CA GLU A 127 -4.89 -17.06 9.33
C GLU A 127 -6.00 -17.74 8.52
N PRO A 128 -7.26 -17.70 8.99
CA PRO A 128 -8.38 -18.29 8.28
C PRO A 128 -8.55 -17.79 6.84
N SER A 129 -8.25 -16.51 6.58
CA SER A 129 -8.31 -15.92 5.24
C SER A 129 -7.26 -16.52 4.29
N VAL A 130 -6.04 -16.74 4.77
CA VAL A 130 -4.94 -17.33 3.99
C VAL A 130 -5.20 -18.82 3.74
N MET A 131 -5.57 -19.57 4.78
CA MET A 131 -5.92 -20.99 4.63
C MET A 131 -7.07 -21.20 3.64
N ARG A 132 -8.11 -20.34 3.71
CA ARG A 132 -9.23 -20.38 2.75
C ARG A 132 -8.77 -20.06 1.34
N ALA A 133 -7.97 -19.01 1.14
CA ALA A 133 -7.45 -18.66 -0.18
C ALA A 133 -6.60 -19.78 -0.80
N ILE A 134 -5.80 -20.49 0.01
CA ILE A 134 -5.02 -21.65 -0.45
C ILE A 134 -5.94 -22.80 -0.85
N ALA A 135 -6.94 -23.11 -0.02
CA ALA A 135 -7.92 -24.15 -0.31
C ALA A 135 -8.71 -23.84 -1.60
N ASP A 136 -9.19 -22.60 -1.75
CA ASP A 136 -9.92 -22.13 -2.93
C ASP A 136 -9.06 -22.22 -4.20
N ALA A 137 -7.76 -21.92 -4.11
CA ALA A 137 -6.82 -22.10 -5.22
C ALA A 137 -6.64 -23.58 -5.59
N GLN A 138 -6.63 -24.48 -4.61
CA GLN A 138 -6.43 -25.92 -4.85
C GLN A 138 -7.67 -26.64 -5.40
N GLN A 139 -8.88 -26.22 -5.01
CA GLN A 139 -10.14 -26.88 -5.40
C GLN A 139 -10.38 -26.88 -6.92
N ALA A 140 -9.81 -25.93 -7.65
CA ALA A 140 -10.02 -25.79 -9.09
C ALA A 140 -9.05 -26.63 -9.98
N ARG A 141 -8.41 -27.68 -9.42
CA ARG A 141 -7.27 -28.42 -10.06
C ARG A 141 -6.11 -27.50 -10.43
N GLN A 142 -5.94 -26.40 -9.71
CA GLN A 142 -4.91 -25.41 -9.92
C GLN A 142 -3.85 -25.55 -8.82
N SER A 143 -2.62 -25.16 -9.11
CA SER A 143 -1.58 -25.08 -8.07
C SER A 143 -1.73 -23.76 -7.30
N ALA A 144 -1.74 -23.85 -5.97
CA ALA A 144 -1.61 -22.68 -5.11
C ALA A 144 -0.15 -22.26 -5.01
N ARG A 145 0.17 -21.02 -5.38
CA ARG A 145 1.47 -20.40 -5.18
C ARG A 145 1.34 -19.35 -4.07
N VAL A 146 2.13 -19.51 -3.02
CA VAL A 146 2.18 -18.56 -1.91
C VAL A 146 3.49 -17.81 -1.98
N GLU A 147 3.42 -16.48 -2.05
CA GLU A 147 4.58 -15.60 -2.03
C GLU A 147 4.71 -14.95 -0.67
N LYS A 148 5.83 -15.22 0.01
CA LYS A 148 6.21 -14.58 1.27
C LYS A 148 7.05 -13.35 0.96
N LEU A 149 6.60 -12.21 1.45
CA LEU A 149 7.11 -10.89 1.11
C LEU A 149 7.17 -10.04 2.37
N SER A 150 7.86 -8.91 2.32
CA SER A 150 7.89 -7.93 3.39
C SER A 150 7.15 -6.66 3.02
N LEU A 151 6.51 -6.03 4.00
CA LEU A 151 5.93 -4.70 3.89
C LEU A 151 6.71 -3.74 4.80
N ARG A 152 7.18 -2.63 4.23
CA ARG A 152 7.87 -1.59 4.97
C ARG A 152 7.49 -0.21 4.45
N LEU A 153 7.83 0.81 5.22
CA LEU A 153 7.67 2.19 4.81
C LEU A 153 8.67 2.51 3.68
N SER A 154 8.20 3.18 2.61
CA SER A 154 9.09 3.61 1.52
C SER A 154 9.94 4.81 1.96
N ASP A 155 10.98 5.14 1.20
CA ASP A 155 11.79 6.34 1.46
C ASP A 155 10.93 7.61 1.44
N PHE A 156 10.03 7.72 0.46
CA PHE A 156 9.09 8.82 0.34
C PHE A 156 8.11 8.88 1.52
N GLY A 157 7.55 7.74 1.93
CA GLY A 157 6.70 7.67 3.11
C GLY A 157 7.43 8.09 4.38
N ARG A 158 8.74 7.80 4.48
CA ARG A 158 9.57 8.11 5.65
C ARG A 158 9.85 9.60 5.76
N GLU A 159 10.12 10.22 4.62
CA GLU A 159 10.30 11.65 4.50
C GLU A 159 9.00 12.39 4.86
N LEU A 160 7.86 11.94 4.31
CA LEU A 160 6.54 12.49 4.65
C LEU A 160 6.25 12.35 6.14
N TRP A 161 6.45 11.15 6.72
CA TRP A 161 6.22 10.90 8.14
C TRP A 161 7.09 11.79 9.04
N THR A 162 8.39 11.87 8.74
CA THR A 162 9.34 12.72 9.47
C THR A 162 8.96 14.19 9.36
N THR A 163 8.54 14.66 8.18
CA THR A 163 8.15 16.06 8.00
C THR A 163 6.86 16.39 8.75
N ALA A 164 5.86 15.51 8.70
CA ALA A 164 4.58 15.71 9.36
C ALA A 164 4.64 15.59 10.90
N MET A 165 5.51 14.71 11.42
CA MET A 165 5.59 14.39 12.85
C MET A 165 6.83 14.95 13.57
N GLY A 166 7.84 15.42 12.82
CA GLY A 166 9.13 15.89 13.32
C GLY A 166 9.17 17.35 13.78
N GLY A 167 8.04 18.05 13.76
CA GLY A 167 7.90 19.41 14.31
C GLY A 167 7.58 19.43 15.81
N ARG A 168 8.44 18.86 16.64
CA ARG A 168 8.39 19.02 18.11
C ARG A 168 9.64 19.70 18.64
#